data_AF-A0A955IKQ0-F1
#
_entry.id   AF-A0A955IKQ0-F1
#
_cell.length_a   1.000
_cell.length_b   1.000
_cell.length_c   1.000
_cell.angle_alpha   90.00
_cell.angle_beta   90.00
_cell.angle_gamma   90.00
#
_symmetry.space_group_name_H-M   'P 1'
#
loop_
_entity.id
_entity.type
_entity.pdbx_description
1 polymer ?
#
loop_
_entity_poly.entity_id
_entity_poly.type
_entity_poly.pdbx_seq_one_letter_code
_entity_poly.pdbx_strand_id
1 'polypeptide(L)'
;LRLVKVAAVELDADRRVVTDITAKQAVIDIYRRDGQTLLKLIMSDTVMYNRDTGQLAATPEIVPNRAIAVPDLFRDDPRFMTRGELLEARRNPDRFGPVQQLRRELADAMREAETWDAIDAALRETGRATFVEATPAARTYVVEAGRLRAGAFMRRDASPVRITQIGPDGPLRIIEADSVEIAVREIPTARDEIAFDFVLLNYRITETSVDGATNVRARKVIPNLRSEFAPSSDLADLGTAELLERADAAPALRGRTEGRAAALRSRIDELLRDTRGRLWKRYALAATAPLLLMLGAILAVWRRESLPLTIYFLAFAPSISDILLISGGEQMVRHGSVVTGAMVMWSGNALMFGLIVFAFLRLRRN
;
A
#
# COMPACT_ATOMS: atom_id res chain seq x y z
N LEU A 1 -5.01 23.14 8.50
CA LEU A 1 -6.27 23.54 7.82
C LEU A 1 -7.44 23.25 8.76
N ARG A 2 -8.40 24.17 8.94
CA ARG A 2 -9.58 23.94 9.79
C ARG A 2 -10.83 23.87 8.89
N LEU A 3 -11.59 22.79 9.03
CA LEU A 3 -12.84 22.55 8.31
C LEU A 3 -14.00 22.50 9.30
N VAL A 4 -15.20 22.89 8.86
CA VAL A 4 -16.42 22.97 9.67
C VAL A 4 -17.51 22.17 8.97
N LYS A 5 -18.34 21.44 9.72
CA LYS A 5 -19.38 20.53 9.21
C LYS A 5 -18.80 19.52 8.22
N VAL A 6 -17.93 18.65 8.70
CA VAL A 6 -17.20 17.68 7.89
C VAL A 6 -17.94 16.36 7.87
N ALA A 7 -17.96 15.72 6.70
CA ALA A 7 -18.29 14.31 6.57
C ALA A 7 -17.05 13.58 6.02
N ALA A 8 -16.70 12.47 6.63
CA ALA A 8 -15.63 11.57 6.21
C ALA A 8 -16.22 10.17 6.06
N VAL A 9 -15.76 9.44 5.05
CA VAL A 9 -16.29 8.12 4.72
C VAL A 9 -15.12 7.15 4.57
N GLU A 10 -15.21 6.02 5.25
CA GLU A 10 -14.31 4.90 5.08
C GLU A 10 -14.90 3.92 4.06
N LEU A 11 -14.08 3.58 3.06
CA LEU A 11 -14.47 2.67 1.98
C LEU A 11 -13.70 1.35 2.13
N ASP A 12 -14.37 0.24 1.86
CA ASP A 12 -13.70 -1.06 1.70
C ASP A 12 -12.98 -1.16 0.34
N ALA A 13 -12.34 -2.31 0.10
CA ALA A 13 -11.68 -2.62 -1.17
C ALA A 13 -12.62 -2.57 -2.39
N ASP A 14 -13.92 -2.79 -2.20
CA ASP A 14 -14.96 -2.75 -3.23
C ASP A 14 -15.59 -1.35 -3.39
N ARG A 15 -15.03 -0.33 -2.73
CA ARG A 15 -15.55 1.06 -2.68
C ARG A 15 -16.94 1.18 -2.07
N ARG A 16 -17.32 0.25 -1.19
CA ARG A 16 -18.54 0.36 -0.41
C ARG A 16 -18.23 1.08 0.88
N VAL A 17 -19.20 1.87 1.33
CA VAL A 17 -19.15 2.56 2.61
C VAL A 17 -19.19 1.54 3.75
N VAL A 18 -18.13 1.53 4.55
CA VAL A 18 -17.99 0.73 5.79
C VAL A 18 -18.39 1.59 6.98
N THR A 19 -17.84 2.81 7.03
CA THR A 19 -18.03 3.74 8.15
C THR A 19 -18.30 5.15 7.63
N ASP A 20 -19.38 5.76 8.11
CA ASP A 20 -19.67 7.18 7.88
C ASP A 20 -19.40 7.98 9.15
N ILE A 21 -18.60 9.03 9.07
CA ILE A 21 -18.27 9.90 10.20
C ILE A 21 -18.69 11.32 9.85
N THR A 22 -19.50 11.93 10.70
CA THR A 22 -19.82 13.35 10.64
C THR A 22 -19.21 14.05 11.84
N ALA A 23 -18.68 15.26 11.63
CA ALA A 23 -17.99 16.02 12.66
C ALA A 23 -18.36 17.49 12.57
N LYS A 24 -18.52 18.15 13.73
CA LYS A 24 -18.74 19.60 13.77
C LYS A 24 -17.53 20.35 13.21
N GLN A 25 -16.33 19.85 13.50
CA GLN A 25 -15.08 20.44 13.09
C GLN A 25 -14.04 19.36 12.80
N ALA A 26 -13.17 19.63 11.83
CA ALA A 26 -11.94 18.88 11.68
C ALA A 26 -10.73 19.81 11.54
N VAL A 27 -9.59 19.39 12.08
CA VAL A 27 -8.28 19.98 11.85
C VAL A 27 -7.47 19.00 11.04
N ILE A 28 -6.94 19.47 9.91
CA ILE A 28 -6.06 18.71 9.04
C ILE A 28 -4.67 19.34 9.12
N ASP A 29 -3.71 18.55 9.60
CA ASP A 29 -2.30 18.88 9.54
C ASP A 29 -1.69 18.21 8.33
N ILE A 30 -1.09 19.03 7.47
CA ILE A 30 -0.40 18.59 6.26
C ILE A 30 1.08 18.71 6.53
N TYR A 31 1.81 17.61 6.43
CA TYR A 31 3.26 17.65 6.54
C TYR A 31 3.89 16.73 5.51
N ARG A 32 5.13 17.06 5.14
CA ARG A 32 5.91 16.28 4.20
C ARG A 32 6.99 15.52 4.95
N ARG A 33 7.05 14.21 4.75
CA ARG A 33 8.07 13.33 5.33
C ARG A 33 8.49 12.29 4.30
N ASP A 34 9.79 12.06 4.17
CA ASP A 34 10.36 11.07 3.23
C ASP A 34 9.85 11.23 1.78
N GLY A 35 9.61 12.48 1.36
CA GLY A 35 9.09 12.80 0.02
C GLY A 35 7.58 12.58 -0.16
N GLN A 36 6.87 12.07 0.85
CA GLN A 36 5.42 11.85 0.83
C GLN A 36 4.68 12.99 1.53
N THR A 37 3.53 13.38 0.99
CA THR A 37 2.60 14.30 1.66
C THR A 37 1.68 13.46 2.55
N LEU A 38 1.69 13.74 3.84
CA LEU A 38 0.88 13.06 4.85
C LEU A 38 -0.16 14.03 5.40
N LEU A 39 -1.39 13.55 5.55
CA LEU A 39 -2.48 14.28 6.21
C LEU A 39 -2.78 13.60 7.53
N LYS A 40 -2.66 14.33 8.64
CA LYS A 40 -3.21 13.91 9.92
C LYS A 40 -4.52 14.67 10.14
N LEU A 41 -5.58 13.93 10.38
CA LEU A 41 -6.93 14.45 10.60
C LEU A 41 -7.27 14.32 12.08
N ILE A 42 -7.85 15.36 12.67
CA ILE A 42 -8.42 15.33 14.02
C ILE A 42 -9.84 15.86 13.89
N MET A 43 -10.83 15.06 14.20
CA MET A 43 -12.25 15.42 14.11
C MET A 43 -12.83 15.57 15.51
N SER A 44 -13.61 16.61 15.75
CA SER A 44 -14.23 16.90 17.05
C SER A 44 -15.75 16.90 16.94
N ASP A 45 -16.42 16.51 18.04
CA ASP A 45 -17.86 16.31 18.15
C ASP A 45 -18.38 15.41 17.02
N THR A 46 -17.89 14.17 17.03
CA THR A 46 -18.13 13.22 15.94
C THR A 46 -19.32 12.32 16.21
N VAL A 47 -20.07 12.01 15.15
CA VAL A 47 -21.07 10.95 15.11
C VAL A 47 -20.67 9.99 13.99
N MET A 48 -20.45 8.75 14.36
CA MET A 48 -20.01 7.67 13.49
C MET A 48 -21.10 6.61 13.35
N TYR A 49 -21.37 6.17 12.13
CA TYR A 49 -22.20 5.03 11.81
C TYR A 49 -21.35 3.94 11.16
N ASN A 50 -21.28 2.77 11.79
CA ASN A 50 -20.59 1.61 11.24
C ASN A 50 -21.63 0.65 10.64
N ARG A 51 -21.53 0.39 9.34
CA ARG A 51 -22.51 -0.40 8.60
C ARG A 51 -22.53 -1.87 9.02
N ASP A 52 -21.35 -2.46 9.24
CA ASP A 52 -21.21 -3.89 9.52
C ASP A 52 -21.80 -4.26 10.88
N THR A 53 -21.67 -3.36 11.85
CA THR A 53 -22.19 -3.54 13.21
C THR A 53 -23.57 -2.93 13.41
N GLY A 54 -24.02 -2.07 12.48
CA GLY A 54 -25.25 -1.27 12.61
C GLY A 54 -25.21 -0.26 13.77
N GLN A 55 -24.03 0.04 14.32
CA GLN A 55 -23.90 0.88 15.50
C GLN A 55 -23.73 2.36 15.13
N LEU A 56 -24.42 3.21 15.90
CA LEU A 56 -24.22 4.65 15.91
C LEU A 56 -23.48 5.02 17.20
N ALA A 57 -22.30 5.63 17.07
CA ALA A 57 -21.48 6.05 18.19
C ALA A 57 -21.18 7.54 18.10
N ALA A 58 -21.35 8.26 19.21
CA ALA A 58 -20.88 9.63 19.33
C ALA A 58 -19.57 9.65 20.13
N THR A 59 -18.56 10.35 19.63
CA THR A 59 -17.28 10.47 20.31
C THR A 59 -16.81 11.93 20.29
N PRO A 60 -16.31 12.48 21.42
CA PRO A 60 -15.86 13.87 21.47
C PRO A 60 -14.76 14.17 20.46
N GLU A 61 -13.92 13.17 20.18
CA GLU A 61 -12.79 13.31 19.26
C GLU A 61 -12.52 11.97 18.56
N ILE A 62 -12.29 12.02 17.25
CA ILE A 62 -11.76 10.92 16.45
C ILE A 62 -10.50 11.41 15.74
N VAL A 63 -9.41 10.69 15.96
CA VAL A 63 -8.16 10.84 15.22
C VAL A 63 -7.98 9.55 14.44
N PRO A 64 -8.04 9.54 13.10
CA PRO A 64 -7.80 8.35 12.32
C PRO A 64 -6.46 7.72 12.69
N ASN A 65 -6.48 6.39 12.71
CA ASN A 65 -5.35 5.58 13.18
C ASN A 65 -4.17 5.58 12.21
N ARG A 66 -4.14 6.33 11.10
CA ARG A 66 -2.95 6.51 10.26
C ARG A 66 -2.99 7.91 9.65
N ALA A 67 -1.80 8.49 9.46
CA ALA A 67 -1.71 9.64 8.57
C ALA A 67 -2.05 9.18 7.14
N ILE A 68 -2.98 9.87 6.50
CA ILE A 68 -3.43 9.54 5.15
C ILE A 68 -2.34 10.01 4.19
N ALA A 69 -1.68 9.06 3.51
CA ALA A 69 -0.75 9.39 2.46
C ALA A 69 -1.53 9.96 1.27
N VAL A 70 -1.23 11.20 0.91
CA VAL A 70 -1.78 11.82 -0.30
C VAL A 70 -0.87 11.45 -1.44
N PRO A 71 -1.37 10.73 -2.46
CA PRO A 71 -0.59 10.45 -3.65
C PRO A 71 -0.19 11.77 -4.30
N ASP A 72 1.10 11.94 -4.58
CA ASP A 72 1.55 13.06 -5.40
C ASP A 72 1.39 12.65 -6.85
N LEU A 73 0.27 13.05 -7.47
CA LEU A 73 -0.07 12.68 -8.85
C LEU A 73 1.04 13.01 -9.86
N PHE A 74 1.93 13.97 -9.56
CA PHE A 74 3.04 14.33 -10.44
C PHE A 74 4.32 13.53 -10.15
N ARG A 75 4.58 13.14 -8.90
CA ARG A 75 5.79 12.38 -8.54
C ARG A 75 5.59 10.88 -8.54
N ASP A 76 4.39 10.42 -8.25
CA ASP A 76 4.02 9.01 -8.14
C ASP A 76 3.48 8.43 -9.45
N ASP A 77 3.59 9.19 -10.56
CA ASP A 77 3.19 8.76 -11.88
C ASP A 77 4.35 8.90 -12.89
N PRO A 78 4.81 7.79 -13.49
CA PRO A 78 5.89 7.81 -14.47
C PRO A 78 5.64 8.74 -15.67
N ARG A 79 4.39 9.15 -15.94
CA ARG A 79 4.03 10.10 -17.02
C ARG A 79 4.73 11.44 -16.87
N PHE A 80 4.85 11.93 -15.65
CA PHE A 80 5.34 13.28 -15.36
C PHE A 80 6.83 13.30 -15.01
N MET A 81 7.46 12.13 -14.82
CA MET A 81 8.88 12.01 -14.51
C MET A 81 9.78 12.41 -15.69
N THR A 82 10.86 13.12 -15.43
CA THR A 82 11.96 13.38 -16.36
C THR A 82 12.71 12.10 -16.73
N ARG A 83 13.61 12.16 -17.73
CA ARG A 83 14.43 10.99 -18.12
C ARG A 83 15.30 10.50 -16.97
N GLY A 84 15.88 11.41 -16.19
CA GLY A 84 16.71 11.07 -15.03
C GLY A 84 15.91 10.34 -13.96
N GLU A 85 14.73 10.86 -13.62
CA GLU A 85 13.82 10.24 -12.65
C GLU A 85 13.32 8.87 -13.12
N LEU A 86 12.99 8.69 -14.41
CA LEU A 86 12.65 7.38 -14.97
C LEU A 86 13.79 6.38 -14.85
N LEU A 87 15.04 6.80 -15.12
CA LEU A 87 16.20 5.92 -14.97
C LEU A 87 16.48 5.57 -13.50
N GLU A 88 16.26 6.52 -12.58
CA GLU A 88 16.36 6.30 -11.15
C GLU A 88 15.28 5.33 -10.65
N ALA A 89 14.02 5.52 -11.03
CA ALA A 89 12.92 4.62 -10.70
C ALA A 89 13.14 3.20 -11.24
N ARG A 90 13.82 3.06 -12.39
CA ARG A 90 14.21 1.74 -12.93
C ARG A 90 15.33 1.07 -12.12
N ARG A 91 16.29 1.84 -11.61
CA ARG A 91 17.44 1.32 -10.86
C ARG A 91 17.08 1.04 -9.40
N ASN A 92 16.26 1.91 -8.81
CA ASN A 92 15.89 1.91 -7.41
C ASN A 92 14.34 1.97 -7.29
N PRO A 93 13.62 0.89 -7.67
CA PRO A 93 12.16 0.85 -7.60
C PRO A 93 11.65 1.06 -6.16
N ASP A 94 12.45 0.69 -5.17
CA ASP A 94 12.17 0.85 -3.74
C ASP A 94 11.98 2.31 -3.31
N ARG A 95 12.48 3.28 -4.08
CA ARG A 95 12.28 4.71 -3.79
C ARG A 95 10.96 5.25 -4.34
N PHE A 96 10.27 4.49 -5.19
CA PHE A 96 9.02 4.93 -5.79
C PHE A 96 7.87 4.84 -4.78
N GLY A 97 7.13 5.94 -4.58
CA GLY A 97 6.12 6.08 -3.52
C GLY A 97 5.11 4.92 -3.44
N PRO A 98 4.46 4.54 -4.56
CA PRO A 98 3.54 3.41 -4.59
C PRO A 98 4.18 2.06 -4.23
N VAL A 99 5.45 1.85 -4.57
CA VAL A 99 6.19 0.63 -4.19
C VAL A 99 6.54 0.67 -2.71
N GLN A 100 6.98 1.82 -2.18
CA GLN A 100 7.23 1.98 -0.74
C GLN A 100 5.99 1.70 0.10
N GLN A 101 4.81 2.13 -0.36
CA GLN A 101 3.56 1.86 0.32
C GLN A 101 3.29 0.36 0.41
N LEU A 102 3.31 -0.36 -0.72
CA LEU A 102 3.10 -1.80 -0.75
C LEU A 102 4.18 -2.57 0.02
N ARG A 103 5.42 -2.09 0.02
CA ARG A 103 6.52 -2.64 0.84
C ARG A 103 6.20 -2.54 2.32
N ARG A 104 5.72 -1.38 2.79
CA ARG A 104 5.29 -1.19 4.19
C ARG A 104 4.11 -2.08 4.55
N GLU A 105 3.11 -2.18 3.67
CA GLU A 105 1.96 -3.05 3.87
C GLU A 105 2.36 -4.54 3.96
N LEU A 106 3.31 -4.97 3.13
CA LEU A 106 3.87 -6.33 3.22
C LEU A 106 4.65 -6.53 4.53
N ALA A 107 5.49 -5.57 4.93
CA ALA A 107 6.25 -5.63 6.17
C ALA A 107 5.32 -5.66 7.41
N ASP A 108 4.24 -4.88 7.42
CA ASP A 108 3.21 -4.91 8.46
C ASP A 108 2.57 -6.30 8.55
N ALA A 109 2.14 -6.87 7.42
CA ALA A 109 1.50 -8.17 7.37
C ALA A 109 2.44 -9.33 7.77
N MET A 110 3.73 -9.21 7.43
CA MET A 110 4.74 -10.16 7.88
C MET A 110 4.96 -10.07 9.38
N ARG A 111 5.09 -8.86 9.95
CA ARG A 111 5.19 -8.68 11.40
C ARG A 111 3.97 -9.26 12.12
N GLU A 112 2.78 -8.98 11.61
CA GLU A 112 1.54 -9.53 12.17
C GLU A 112 1.58 -11.06 12.18
N ALA A 113 1.94 -11.66 11.06
CA ALA A 113 1.99 -13.11 10.93
C ALA A 113 3.10 -13.74 11.80
N GLU A 114 4.28 -13.14 11.89
CA GLU A 114 5.37 -13.57 12.78
C GLU A 114 4.94 -13.49 14.26
N THR A 115 4.27 -12.41 14.68
CA THR A 115 3.76 -12.28 16.06
C THR A 115 2.69 -13.32 16.36
N TRP A 116 1.78 -13.60 15.42
CA TRP A 116 0.77 -14.65 15.59
C TRP A 116 1.39 -16.02 15.78
N ASP A 117 2.41 -16.35 14.99
CA ASP A 117 3.09 -17.65 15.07
C ASP A 117 3.90 -17.77 16.36
N ALA A 118 4.53 -16.68 16.82
CA ALA A 118 5.23 -16.65 18.10
C ALA A 118 4.28 -16.85 19.29
N ILE A 119 3.09 -16.21 19.28
CA ILE A 119 2.05 -16.42 20.30
C ILE A 119 1.61 -17.88 20.31
N ASP A 120 1.30 -18.48 19.15
CA ASP A 120 0.85 -19.88 19.10
C ASP A 120 1.95 -20.86 19.52
N ALA A 121 3.22 -20.59 19.17
CA ALA A 121 4.36 -21.39 19.61
C ALA A 121 4.51 -21.36 21.14
N ALA A 122 4.47 -20.17 21.75
CA ALA A 122 4.56 -20.00 23.20
C ALA A 122 3.43 -20.70 23.95
N LEU A 123 2.19 -20.63 23.44
CA LEU A 123 1.05 -21.35 23.99
C LEU A 123 1.22 -22.87 23.91
N ARG A 124 1.81 -23.40 22.83
CA ARG A 124 2.03 -24.84 22.69
C ARG A 124 3.11 -25.37 23.62
N GLU A 125 4.15 -24.57 23.83
CA GLU A 125 5.32 -24.91 24.67
C GLU A 125 5.01 -24.76 26.16
N THR A 126 4.52 -23.59 26.57
CA THR A 126 4.36 -23.22 27.99
C THR A 126 2.92 -23.28 28.48
N GLY A 127 1.94 -23.32 27.57
CA GLY A 127 0.52 -23.19 27.90
C GLY A 127 0.09 -21.76 28.24
N ARG A 128 0.97 -20.76 28.06
CA ARG A 128 0.75 -19.38 28.47
C ARG A 128 1.29 -18.38 27.45
N ALA A 129 0.66 -17.21 27.39
CA ALA A 129 1.14 -16.06 26.62
C ALA A 129 0.89 -14.77 27.41
N THR A 130 1.87 -13.86 27.43
CA THR A 130 1.80 -12.62 28.22
C THR A 130 1.55 -11.41 27.34
N PHE A 131 0.67 -10.53 27.81
CA PHE A 131 0.32 -9.28 27.16
C PHE A 131 0.37 -8.12 28.15
N VAL A 132 0.83 -6.95 27.71
CA VAL A 132 0.98 -5.76 28.55
C VAL A 132 0.13 -4.63 28.00
N GLU A 133 -0.70 -4.03 28.85
CA GLU A 133 -1.51 -2.86 28.50
C GLU A 133 -0.61 -1.65 28.26
N ALA A 134 -0.73 -1.01 27.09
CA ALA A 134 0.04 0.18 26.77
C ALA A 134 -0.59 1.46 27.37
N THR A 135 -0.88 1.42 28.67
CA THR A 135 -1.38 2.54 29.48
C THR A 135 -0.42 2.81 30.64
N PRO A 136 -0.46 4.01 31.27
CA PRO A 136 0.43 4.35 32.38
C PRO A 136 0.34 3.42 33.59
N ALA A 137 -0.77 2.68 33.72
CA ALA A 137 -0.97 1.69 34.78
C ALA A 137 -0.30 0.33 34.47
N ALA A 138 0.20 0.12 33.25
CA ALA A 138 0.98 -1.03 32.76
C ALA A 138 0.52 -2.39 33.32
N ARG A 139 -0.75 -2.73 33.11
CA ARG A 139 -1.32 -4.00 33.57
C ARG A 139 -0.83 -5.15 32.69
N THR A 140 -0.48 -6.25 33.32
CA THR A 140 -0.07 -7.48 32.62
C THR A 140 -1.22 -8.47 32.62
N TYR A 141 -1.47 -9.09 31.47
CA TYR A 141 -2.49 -10.12 31.26
C TYR A 141 -1.80 -11.39 30.82
N VAL A 142 -1.85 -12.42 31.67
CA VAL A 142 -1.33 -13.75 31.35
C VAL A 142 -2.50 -14.61 30.89
N VAL A 143 -2.48 -15.02 29.64
CA VAL A 143 -3.50 -15.89 29.03
C VAL A 143 -3.05 -17.33 29.13
N GLU A 144 -3.83 -18.18 29.80
CA GLU A 144 -3.61 -19.63 29.85
C GLU A 144 -4.45 -20.32 28.78
N ALA A 145 -3.80 -20.79 27.72
CA ALA A 145 -4.43 -21.48 26.61
C ALA A 145 -3.48 -22.54 26.00
N GLY A 146 -4.03 -23.50 25.25
CA GLY A 146 -3.23 -24.58 24.66
C GLY A 146 -2.75 -24.30 23.24
N ARG A 147 -3.45 -23.42 22.51
CA ARG A 147 -3.13 -22.97 21.16
C ARG A 147 -3.93 -21.72 20.80
N LEU A 148 -3.53 -21.08 19.71
CA LEU A 148 -4.28 -20.04 19.05
C LEU A 148 -4.69 -20.52 17.65
N ARG A 149 -5.96 -20.33 17.27
CA ARG A 149 -6.44 -20.68 15.92
C ARG A 149 -7.46 -19.67 15.44
N ALA A 150 -7.25 -19.14 14.23
CA ALA A 150 -8.17 -18.18 13.60
C ALA A 150 -8.54 -16.98 14.51
N GLY A 151 -7.56 -16.48 15.28
CA GLY A 151 -7.78 -15.35 16.20
C GLY A 151 -8.50 -15.71 17.50
N ALA A 152 -8.75 -16.99 17.80
CA ALA A 152 -9.35 -17.43 19.06
C ALA A 152 -8.38 -18.30 19.87
N PHE A 153 -8.29 -18.03 21.18
CA PHE A 153 -7.55 -18.87 22.12
C PHE A 153 -8.36 -20.14 22.41
N MET A 154 -7.70 -21.30 22.37
CA MET A 154 -8.33 -22.59 22.64
C MET A 154 -7.54 -23.38 23.69
N ARG A 155 -8.25 -23.95 24.67
CA ARG A 155 -7.66 -24.93 25.60
C ARG A 155 -7.75 -26.35 25.06
N ARG A 156 -6.85 -27.22 25.52
CA ARG A 156 -6.79 -28.64 25.11
C ARG A 156 -7.97 -29.47 25.66
N ASP A 157 -8.54 -29.05 26.79
CA ASP A 157 -9.53 -29.76 27.58
C ASP A 157 -10.96 -29.20 27.43
N ALA A 158 -11.20 -28.31 26.44
CA ALA A 158 -12.45 -27.59 26.23
C ALA A 158 -12.94 -26.78 27.46
N SER A 159 -12.08 -26.54 28.45
CA SER A 159 -12.42 -25.70 29.59
C SER A 159 -12.25 -24.21 29.26
N PRO A 160 -12.85 -23.30 30.05
CA PRO A 160 -12.75 -21.86 29.82
C PRO A 160 -11.31 -21.36 29.79
N VAL A 161 -11.03 -20.42 28.90
CA VAL A 161 -9.75 -19.72 28.83
C VAL A 161 -9.61 -18.87 30.09
N ARG A 162 -8.48 -19.05 30.79
CA ARG A 162 -8.20 -18.30 32.02
C ARG A 162 -7.22 -17.17 31.71
N ILE A 163 -7.56 -15.96 32.15
CA ILE A 163 -6.73 -14.77 32.02
C ILE A 163 -6.49 -14.21 33.42
N THR A 164 -5.23 -14.17 33.82
CA THR A 164 -4.83 -13.56 35.09
C THR A 164 -4.38 -12.13 34.83
N GLN A 165 -5.08 -11.17 35.42
CA GLN A 165 -4.67 -9.77 35.38
C GLN A 165 -3.80 -9.44 36.59
N ILE A 166 -2.58 -8.98 36.31
CA ILE A 166 -1.56 -8.60 37.27
C ILE A 166 -1.40 -7.09 37.21
N GLY A 167 -1.57 -6.42 38.36
CA GLY A 167 -1.26 -5.02 38.55
C GLY A 167 0.15 -4.83 39.11
N PRO A 168 0.58 -3.58 39.36
CA PRO A 168 1.89 -3.29 39.94
C PRO A 168 2.09 -3.95 41.32
N ASP A 169 1.02 -4.07 42.12
CA ASP A 169 1.06 -4.63 43.48
C ASP A 169 0.74 -6.13 43.55
N GLY A 170 0.63 -6.82 42.40
CA GLY A 170 0.36 -8.26 42.32
C GLY A 170 -0.93 -8.63 41.57
N PRO A 171 -1.39 -9.90 41.68
CA PRO A 171 -2.54 -10.41 40.94
C PRO A 171 -3.85 -9.74 41.40
N LEU A 172 -4.48 -8.98 40.52
CA LEU A 172 -5.71 -8.22 40.82
C LEU A 172 -6.96 -9.10 40.71
N ARG A 173 -7.06 -9.85 39.61
CA ARG A 173 -8.25 -10.67 39.32
C ARG A 173 -7.96 -11.78 38.33
N ILE A 174 -8.77 -12.83 38.41
CA ILE A 174 -8.83 -13.93 37.47
C ILE A 174 -10.10 -13.77 36.63
N ILE A 175 -9.95 -13.88 35.32
CA ILE A 175 -11.04 -13.82 34.35
C ILE A 175 -11.12 -15.18 33.65
N GLU A 176 -12.24 -15.87 33.78
CA GLU A 176 -12.50 -17.12 33.05
C GLU A 176 -13.55 -16.84 31.98
N ALA A 177 -13.23 -17.11 30.71
CA ALA A 177 -14.11 -16.82 29.58
C ALA A 177 -14.27 -18.05 28.69
N ASP A 178 -15.49 -18.27 28.19
CA ASP A 178 -15.78 -19.39 27.28
C ASP A 178 -15.08 -19.20 25.93
N SER A 179 -14.99 -17.96 25.46
CA SER A 179 -14.26 -17.60 24.25
C SER A 179 -13.49 -16.30 24.47
N VAL A 180 -12.25 -16.29 24.00
CA VAL A 180 -11.39 -15.11 23.94
C VAL A 180 -10.89 -15.00 22.51
N GLU A 181 -11.40 -13.99 21.83
CA GLU A 181 -10.92 -13.60 20.51
C GLU A 181 -9.88 -12.48 20.67
N ILE A 182 -8.86 -12.53 19.82
CA ILE A 182 -7.80 -11.55 19.75
C ILE A 182 -7.83 -10.95 18.35
N ALA A 183 -7.97 -9.63 18.30
CA ALA A 183 -7.96 -8.86 17.08
C ALA A 183 -6.75 -7.93 17.07
N VAL A 184 -6.09 -7.79 15.92
CA VAL A 184 -5.01 -6.82 15.75
C VAL A 184 -5.62 -5.43 15.72
N ARG A 185 -5.04 -4.54 16.52
CA ARG A 185 -5.38 -3.13 16.54
C ARG A 185 -4.28 -2.36 15.83
N GLU A 186 -4.67 -1.62 14.79
CA GLU A 186 -3.78 -0.66 14.17
C GLU A 186 -3.54 0.54 15.11
N ILE A 187 -2.28 0.74 15.55
CA ILE A 187 -1.87 1.93 16.31
C ILE A 187 -1.26 2.97 15.35
N PRO A 188 -1.72 4.24 15.37
CA PRO A 188 -1.25 5.30 14.47
C PRO A 188 0.19 5.75 14.55
N THR A 189 0.77 5.71 15.74
CA THR A 189 2.00 6.45 16.02
C THR A 189 3.21 5.56 16.26
N ALA A 190 3.00 4.27 16.51
CA ALA A 190 4.08 3.32 16.69
C ALA A 190 4.30 2.61 15.35
N ARG A 191 5.37 2.99 14.63
CA ARG A 191 5.76 2.31 13.38
C ARG A 191 6.03 0.82 13.61
N ASP A 192 6.34 0.43 14.85
CA ASP A 192 6.98 -0.84 15.16
C ASP A 192 6.22 -1.70 16.17
N GLU A 193 5.07 -1.26 16.67
CA GLU A 193 4.33 -1.98 17.71
C GLU A 193 2.96 -2.42 17.24
N ILE A 194 2.75 -3.73 17.27
CA ILE A 194 1.43 -4.34 17.09
C ILE A 194 0.73 -4.34 18.44
N ALA A 195 -0.44 -3.71 18.50
CA ALA A 195 -1.36 -3.92 19.61
C ALA A 195 -2.48 -4.87 19.23
N PHE A 196 -3.10 -5.39 20.26
CA PHE A 196 -4.19 -6.32 20.20
C PHE A 196 -5.33 -5.84 21.09
N ASP A 197 -6.54 -6.15 20.68
CA ASP A 197 -7.71 -6.03 21.53
C ASP A 197 -8.23 -7.45 21.81
N PHE A 198 -8.50 -7.75 23.08
CA PHE A 198 -9.18 -8.99 23.45
C PHE A 198 -10.68 -8.75 23.52
N VAL A 199 -11.45 -9.63 22.87
CA VAL A 199 -12.91 -9.70 22.99
C VAL A 199 -13.25 -10.96 23.78
N LEU A 200 -13.68 -10.76 25.02
CA LEU A 200 -14.12 -11.84 25.90
C LEU A 200 -15.62 -12.02 25.77
N LEU A 201 -16.06 -13.27 25.63
CA LEU A 201 -17.47 -13.67 25.60
C LEU A 201 -17.77 -14.58 26.79
N ASN A 202 -18.95 -14.38 27.40
CA ASN A 202 -19.45 -15.14 28.56
C ASN A 202 -18.38 -15.36 29.62
N TYR A 203 -17.97 -14.27 30.27
CA TYR A 203 -16.84 -14.31 31.20
C TYR A 203 -17.27 -14.12 32.64
N ARG A 204 -16.52 -14.77 33.52
CA ARG A 204 -16.59 -14.69 34.98
C ARG A 204 -15.36 -13.98 35.50
N ILE A 205 -15.55 -12.97 36.34
CA ILE A 205 -14.45 -12.33 37.08
C ILE A 205 -14.50 -12.78 38.53
N THR A 206 -13.34 -13.17 39.05
CA THR A 206 -13.09 -13.39 40.47
C THR A 206 -12.01 -12.42 40.93
N GLU A 207 -12.34 -11.51 41.85
CA GLU A 207 -11.35 -10.60 42.44
C GLU A 207 -10.52 -11.32 43.50
N THR A 208 -9.21 -11.09 43.49
CA THR A 208 -8.28 -11.76 44.41
C THR A 208 -8.24 -11.09 45.80
N SER A 209 -8.67 -9.83 45.91
CA SER A 209 -8.45 -9.00 47.11
C SER A 209 -9.69 -8.80 48.01
N VAL A 210 -10.91 -9.08 47.55
CA VAL A 210 -12.14 -8.84 48.33
C VAL A 210 -13.12 -10.00 48.14
N ASP A 211 -13.27 -10.83 49.18
CA ASP A 211 -14.36 -11.80 49.44
C ASP A 211 -14.87 -12.68 48.27
N GLY A 212 -14.03 -12.92 47.25
CA GLY A 212 -14.35 -13.82 46.13
C GLY A 212 -15.57 -13.41 45.29
N ALA A 213 -15.95 -12.12 45.33
CA ALA A 213 -17.14 -11.63 44.63
C ALA A 213 -17.07 -11.99 43.13
N THR A 214 -18.01 -12.84 42.71
CA THR A 214 -18.04 -13.38 41.35
C THR A 214 -19.05 -12.61 40.51
N ASN A 215 -18.61 -12.06 39.38
CA ASN A 215 -19.49 -11.33 38.46
C ASN A 215 -19.46 -11.98 37.07
N VAL A 216 -20.63 -12.34 36.54
CA VAL A 216 -20.79 -12.93 35.21
C VAL A 216 -21.30 -11.88 34.25
N ARG A 217 -20.64 -11.72 33.10
CA ARG A 217 -20.98 -10.72 32.08
C ARG A 217 -20.85 -11.32 30.68
N ALA A 218 -21.69 -10.83 29.77
CA ALA A 218 -21.80 -11.40 28.43
C ALA A 218 -20.62 -11.04 27.51
N ARG A 219 -20.11 -9.79 27.58
CA ARG A 219 -19.06 -9.31 26.67
C ARG A 219 -18.19 -8.24 27.30
N LYS A 220 -16.88 -8.29 27.06
CA LYS A 220 -15.93 -7.23 27.43
C LYS A 220 -14.82 -7.13 26.40
N VAL A 221 -14.39 -5.91 26.12
CA VAL A 221 -13.21 -5.64 25.30
C VAL A 221 -12.10 -5.17 26.23
N ILE A 222 -10.91 -5.77 26.12
CA ILE A 222 -9.69 -5.28 26.76
C ILE A 222 -8.81 -4.71 25.65
N PRO A 223 -8.74 -3.38 25.51
CA PRO A 223 -8.04 -2.77 24.39
C PRO A 223 -6.54 -2.61 24.65
N ASN A 224 -5.79 -2.39 23.57
CA ASN A 224 -4.44 -1.82 23.61
C ASN A 224 -3.41 -2.70 24.34
N LEU A 225 -3.44 -3.99 24.07
CA LEU A 225 -2.54 -4.99 24.61
C LEU A 225 -1.34 -5.18 23.68
N ARG A 226 -0.13 -5.15 24.22
CA ARG A 226 1.11 -5.48 23.51
C ARG A 226 1.53 -6.88 23.86
N SER A 227 1.92 -7.65 22.85
CA SER A 227 2.52 -8.96 23.05
C SER A 227 3.95 -8.81 23.56
N GLU A 228 4.41 -9.70 24.44
CA GLU A 228 5.84 -9.81 24.77
C GLU A 228 6.66 -10.34 23.58
N PHE A 229 5.99 -10.98 22.62
CA PHE A 229 6.58 -11.49 21.39
C PHE A 229 6.69 -10.37 20.35
N ALA A 230 7.72 -9.52 20.51
CA ALA A 230 8.09 -8.57 19.48
C ALA A 230 8.66 -9.32 18.26
N PRO A 231 8.35 -8.87 17.02
CA PRO A 231 8.99 -9.43 15.83
C PRO A 231 10.52 -9.36 15.94
N SER A 232 11.20 -10.40 15.47
CA SER A 232 12.66 -10.55 15.66
C SER A 232 13.53 -9.55 14.88
N SER A 233 12.95 -8.79 13.96
CA SER A 233 13.69 -7.92 13.05
C SER A 233 12.85 -6.73 12.59
N ASP A 234 13.49 -5.58 12.38
CA ASP A 234 12.87 -4.42 11.75
C ASP A 234 12.63 -4.70 10.25
N LEU A 235 11.48 -5.29 9.95
CA LEU A 235 11.06 -5.60 8.58
C LEU A 235 10.87 -4.34 7.71
N ALA A 236 10.77 -3.15 8.31
CA ALA A 236 10.60 -1.89 7.57
C ALA A 236 11.89 -1.42 6.88
N ASP A 237 13.05 -1.86 7.40
CA ASP A 237 14.36 -1.50 6.87
C ASP A 237 14.81 -2.42 5.72
N LEU A 238 14.20 -3.60 5.56
CA LEU A 238 14.56 -4.56 4.52
C LEU A 238 14.23 -4.03 3.12
N GLY A 239 15.14 -4.24 2.17
CA GLY A 239 14.89 -3.93 0.75
C GLY A 239 13.76 -4.80 0.17
N THR A 240 13.15 -4.37 -0.94
CA THR A 240 12.00 -5.11 -1.49
C THR A 240 12.34 -6.56 -1.85
N ALA A 241 13.54 -6.80 -2.40
CA ALA A 241 13.97 -8.15 -2.77
C ALA A 241 14.06 -9.08 -1.55
N GLU A 242 14.67 -8.60 -0.46
CA GLU A 242 14.82 -9.35 0.79
C GLU A 242 13.48 -9.58 1.49
N LEU A 243 12.60 -8.58 1.48
CA LEU A 243 11.25 -8.69 2.03
C LEU A 243 10.43 -9.75 1.29
N LEU A 244 10.50 -9.76 -0.05
CA LEU A 244 9.82 -10.77 -0.87
C LEU A 244 10.41 -12.17 -0.67
N GLU A 245 11.74 -12.28 -0.62
CA GLU A 245 12.43 -13.55 -0.35
C GLU A 245 12.02 -14.14 1.00
N ARG A 246 12.00 -13.30 2.05
CA ARG A 246 11.58 -13.71 3.39
C ARG A 246 10.10 -14.09 3.44
N ALA A 247 9.23 -13.38 2.72
CA ALA A 247 7.82 -13.74 2.59
C ALA A 247 7.62 -15.10 1.90
N ASP A 248 8.42 -15.42 0.89
CA ASP A 248 8.34 -16.69 0.14
C ASP A 248 8.92 -17.88 0.93
N ALA A 249 9.99 -17.62 1.68
CA ALA A 249 10.75 -18.61 2.44
C ALA A 249 10.03 -19.11 3.70
N ALA A 250 8.98 -18.42 4.17
CA ALA A 250 8.26 -18.76 5.38
C ALA A 250 6.85 -19.34 5.06
N PRO A 251 6.68 -20.67 4.98
CA PRO A 251 5.40 -21.30 4.63
C PRO A 251 4.25 -20.91 5.56
N ALA A 252 4.55 -20.67 6.84
CA ALA A 252 3.57 -20.26 7.84
C ALA A 252 2.99 -18.87 7.56
N LEU A 253 3.76 -17.98 6.92
CA LEU A 253 3.34 -16.61 6.60
C LEU A 253 2.53 -16.53 5.30
N ARG A 254 2.71 -17.50 4.37
CA ARG A 254 2.14 -17.44 3.00
C ARG A 254 0.66 -17.07 2.96
N GLY A 255 -0.18 -17.73 3.75
CA GLY A 255 -1.62 -17.48 3.74
C GLY A 255 -2.02 -16.02 4.08
N ARG A 256 -1.17 -15.29 4.81
CA ARG A 256 -1.42 -13.89 5.22
C ARG A 256 -0.67 -12.86 4.37
N THR A 257 0.44 -13.27 3.74
CA THR A 257 1.35 -12.35 3.02
C THR A 257 1.29 -12.48 1.50
N GLU A 258 0.81 -13.61 0.95
CA GLU A 258 0.87 -13.91 -0.49
C GLU A 258 0.19 -12.85 -1.35
N GLY A 259 -1.02 -12.40 -0.96
CA GLY A 259 -1.74 -11.36 -1.70
C GLY A 259 -0.97 -10.03 -1.75
N ARG A 260 -0.33 -9.64 -0.64
CA ARG A 260 0.47 -8.39 -0.55
C ARG A 260 1.79 -8.52 -1.29
N ALA A 261 2.45 -9.67 -1.22
CA ALA A 261 3.66 -9.97 -1.97
C ALA A 261 3.40 -9.97 -3.49
N ALA A 262 2.30 -10.59 -3.93
CA ALA A 262 1.87 -10.58 -5.33
C ALA A 262 1.55 -9.16 -5.83
N ALA A 263 0.84 -8.35 -5.02
CA ALA A 263 0.56 -6.95 -5.33
C ALA A 263 1.85 -6.13 -5.49
N LEU A 264 2.82 -6.30 -4.57
CA LEU A 264 4.12 -5.63 -4.63
C LEU A 264 4.92 -6.02 -5.89
N ARG A 265 5.00 -7.32 -6.22
CA ARG A 265 5.65 -7.80 -7.46
C ARG A 265 4.99 -7.21 -8.70
N SER A 266 3.66 -7.32 -8.79
CA SER A 266 2.89 -6.78 -9.91
C SER A 266 3.13 -5.29 -10.10
N ARG A 267 3.19 -4.53 -9.00
CA ARG A 267 3.42 -3.08 -9.06
C ARG A 267 4.83 -2.72 -9.52
N ILE A 268 5.85 -3.47 -9.08
CA ILE A 268 7.22 -3.30 -9.58
C ILE A 268 7.29 -3.60 -11.07
N ASP A 269 6.67 -4.70 -11.52
CA ASP A 269 6.66 -5.08 -12.93
C ASP A 269 5.92 -4.06 -13.80
N GLU A 270 4.81 -3.51 -13.31
CA GLU A 270 4.09 -2.40 -13.94
C GLU A 270 4.97 -1.16 -14.05
N LEU A 271 5.62 -0.74 -12.96
CA LEU A 271 6.53 0.40 -12.93
C LEU A 271 7.66 0.24 -13.95
N LEU A 272 8.30 -0.93 -14.00
CA LEU A 272 9.41 -1.21 -14.91
C LEU A 272 8.95 -1.20 -16.38
N ARG A 273 7.78 -1.76 -16.68
CA ARG A 273 7.18 -1.75 -18.03
C ARG A 273 6.83 -0.32 -18.46
N ASP A 274 6.15 0.44 -17.60
CA ASP A 274 5.78 1.83 -17.88
C ASP A 274 7.02 2.70 -18.10
N THR A 275 8.02 2.56 -17.24
CA THR A 275 9.29 3.28 -17.35
C THR A 275 9.99 2.97 -18.67
N ARG A 276 10.05 1.68 -19.06
CA ARG A 276 10.66 1.25 -20.32
C ARG A 276 9.91 1.81 -21.53
N GLY A 277 8.59 1.70 -21.54
CA GLY A 277 7.75 2.25 -22.62
C GLY A 277 7.95 3.75 -22.82
N ARG A 278 8.03 4.51 -21.72
CA ARG A 278 8.27 5.97 -21.77
C ARG A 278 9.65 6.35 -22.26
N LEU A 279 10.69 5.61 -21.84
CA LEU A 279 12.04 5.85 -22.32
C LEU A 279 12.13 5.61 -23.84
N TRP A 280 11.60 4.49 -24.34
CA TRP A 280 11.57 4.21 -25.77
C TRP A 280 10.78 5.25 -26.56
N LYS A 281 9.61 5.66 -26.08
CA LYS A 281 8.83 6.75 -26.69
C LYS A 281 9.66 8.03 -26.83
N ARG A 282 10.34 8.44 -25.75
CA ARG A 282 11.16 9.66 -25.75
C ARG A 282 12.32 9.58 -26.73
N TYR A 283 12.96 8.41 -26.84
CA TYR A 283 14.01 8.19 -27.83
C TYR A 283 13.47 8.23 -29.27
N ALA A 284 12.33 7.61 -29.52
CA ALA A 284 11.68 7.65 -30.83
C ALA A 284 11.30 9.09 -31.22
N LEU A 285 10.62 9.82 -30.33
CA LEU A 285 10.25 11.22 -30.57
C LEU A 285 11.46 12.15 -30.78
N ALA A 286 12.54 11.94 -30.04
CA ALA A 286 13.77 12.70 -30.22
C ALA A 286 14.40 12.46 -31.59
N ALA A 287 14.31 11.24 -32.13
CA ALA A 287 14.78 10.90 -33.47
C ALA A 287 13.84 11.45 -34.58
N THR A 288 12.53 11.54 -34.33
CA THR A 288 11.56 12.11 -35.26
C THR A 288 11.87 13.57 -35.63
N ALA A 289 12.29 14.39 -34.66
CA ALA A 289 12.51 15.83 -34.87
C ALA A 289 13.52 16.16 -36.00
N PRO A 290 14.77 15.63 -36.00
CA PRO A 290 15.71 15.87 -37.09
C PRO A 290 15.25 15.24 -38.42
N LEU A 291 14.58 14.08 -38.39
CA LEU A 291 14.03 13.45 -39.59
C LEU A 291 12.98 14.32 -40.26
N LEU A 292 12.09 14.94 -39.48
CA LEU A 292 11.08 15.87 -39.98
C LEU A 292 11.70 17.11 -40.62
N LEU A 293 12.69 17.71 -39.95
CA LEU A 293 13.40 18.88 -40.47
C LEU A 293 14.10 18.55 -41.79
N MET A 294 14.79 17.42 -41.85
CA MET A 294 15.49 16.98 -43.05
C MET A 294 14.52 16.62 -44.19
N LEU A 295 13.40 15.95 -43.89
CA LEU A 295 12.35 15.67 -44.87
C LEU A 295 11.77 16.96 -45.45
N GLY A 296 11.41 17.92 -44.59
CA GLY A 296 10.86 19.21 -45.02
C GLY A 296 11.85 19.98 -45.91
N ALA A 297 13.13 20.03 -45.53
CA ALA A 297 14.17 20.69 -46.31
C ALA A 297 14.36 20.04 -47.68
N ILE A 298 14.48 18.70 -47.75
CA ILE A 298 14.66 17.98 -49.02
C ILE A 298 13.43 18.12 -49.91
N LEU A 299 12.22 18.01 -49.35
CA LEU A 299 10.98 18.21 -50.10
C LEU A 299 10.86 19.63 -50.65
N ALA A 300 11.26 20.65 -49.89
CA ALA A 300 11.24 22.04 -50.34
C ALA A 300 12.18 22.27 -51.54
N VAL A 301 13.37 21.67 -51.53
CA VAL A 301 14.31 21.75 -52.67
C VAL A 301 13.79 20.97 -53.88
N TRP A 302 13.31 19.75 -53.66
CA TRP A 302 12.83 18.88 -54.74
C TRP A 302 11.54 19.38 -55.39
N ARG A 303 10.65 20.02 -54.63
CA ARG A 303 9.36 20.53 -55.08
C ARG A 303 9.31 22.06 -55.11
N ARG A 304 10.42 22.73 -55.45
CA ARG A 304 10.52 24.20 -55.48
C ARG A 304 9.47 24.91 -56.36
N GLU A 305 8.92 24.21 -57.36
CA GLU A 305 7.87 24.73 -58.27
C GLU A 305 6.44 24.47 -57.76
N SER A 306 6.28 23.69 -56.68
CA SER A 306 4.97 23.39 -56.10
C SER A 306 4.53 24.48 -55.11
N LEU A 307 3.22 24.62 -54.93
CA LEU A 307 2.68 25.50 -53.90
C LEU A 307 3.17 25.07 -52.49
N PRO A 308 3.52 26.01 -51.60
CA PRO A 308 3.99 25.69 -50.24
C PRO A 308 3.06 24.77 -49.45
N LEU A 309 1.74 24.90 -49.66
CA LEU A 309 0.72 24.07 -49.03
C LEU A 309 0.87 22.57 -49.37
N THR A 310 1.27 22.24 -50.61
CA THR A 310 1.49 20.86 -51.04
C THR A 310 2.68 20.22 -50.33
N ILE A 311 3.77 20.99 -50.16
CA ILE A 311 4.97 20.54 -49.44
C ILE A 311 4.63 20.28 -47.98
N TYR A 312 3.86 21.17 -47.36
CA TYR A 312 3.37 21.00 -45.99
C TYR A 312 2.55 19.71 -45.84
N PHE A 313 1.56 19.49 -46.71
CA PHE A 313 0.71 18.31 -46.65
C PHE A 313 1.51 16.99 -46.82
N LEU A 314 2.46 16.97 -47.76
CA LEU A 314 3.34 15.82 -48.00
C LEU A 314 4.27 15.50 -46.82
N ALA A 315 4.75 16.53 -46.10
CA ALA A 315 5.54 16.33 -44.89
C ALA A 315 4.67 15.94 -43.68
N PHE A 316 3.43 16.45 -43.62
CA PHE A 316 2.55 16.29 -42.47
C PHE A 316 1.98 14.88 -42.33
N ALA A 317 1.53 14.25 -43.43
CA ALA A 317 0.95 12.90 -43.38
C ALA A 317 1.90 11.82 -42.78
N PRO A 318 3.18 11.75 -43.20
CA PRO A 318 4.16 10.88 -42.56
C PRO A 318 4.38 11.19 -41.08
N SER A 319 4.37 12.48 -40.71
CA SER A 319 4.50 12.92 -39.31
C SER A 319 3.39 12.38 -38.41
N ILE A 320 2.12 12.49 -38.85
CA ILE A 320 0.99 11.94 -38.09
C ILE A 320 1.14 10.44 -37.94
N SER A 321 1.48 9.76 -39.03
CA SER A 321 1.65 8.30 -39.03
C SER A 321 2.73 7.88 -38.04
N ASP A 322 3.87 8.58 -38.00
CA ASP A 322 4.95 8.32 -37.04
C ASP A 322 4.49 8.53 -35.58
N ILE A 323 3.78 9.62 -35.28
CA ILE A 323 3.25 9.87 -33.93
C ILE A 323 2.27 8.77 -33.49
N LEU A 324 1.40 8.31 -34.39
CA LEU A 324 0.47 7.22 -34.12
C LEU A 324 1.20 5.90 -33.86
N LEU A 325 2.23 5.58 -34.66
CA LEU A 325 3.05 4.39 -34.48
C LEU A 325 3.84 4.42 -33.16
N ILE A 326 4.42 5.57 -32.81
CA ILE A 326 5.11 5.77 -31.53
C ILE A 326 4.13 5.57 -30.35
N SER A 327 2.93 6.13 -30.44
CA SER A 327 1.92 6.02 -29.37
C SER A 327 1.35 4.60 -29.26
N GLY A 328 1.08 3.93 -30.38
CA GLY A 328 0.63 2.54 -30.42
C GLY A 328 1.70 1.58 -29.88
N GLY A 329 2.96 1.78 -30.28
CA GLY A 329 4.08 1.01 -29.75
C GLY A 329 4.28 1.20 -28.24
N GLU A 330 4.04 2.41 -27.70
CA GLU A 330 4.07 2.66 -26.24
C GLU A 330 3.05 1.78 -25.52
N GLN A 331 1.81 1.75 -26.01
CA GLN A 331 0.78 0.91 -25.44
C GLN A 331 1.17 -0.57 -25.49
N MET A 332 1.75 -1.05 -26.60
CA MET A 332 2.21 -2.44 -26.73
C MET A 332 3.32 -2.80 -25.72
N VAL A 333 4.29 -1.91 -25.49
CA VAL A 333 5.33 -2.14 -24.48
C VAL A 333 4.73 -2.25 -23.07
N ARG A 334 3.73 -1.43 -22.75
CA ARG A 334 3.04 -1.46 -21.44
C ARG A 334 2.29 -2.78 -21.21
N HIS A 335 1.71 -3.36 -22.27
CA HIS A 335 1.02 -4.67 -22.21
C HIS A 335 1.97 -5.88 -22.25
N GLY A 336 3.30 -5.67 -22.30
CA GLY A 336 4.31 -6.72 -22.13
C GLY A 336 5.05 -7.11 -23.41
N SER A 337 4.60 -6.71 -24.60
CA SER A 337 5.32 -6.99 -25.85
C SER A 337 6.40 -5.95 -26.12
N VAL A 338 7.51 -6.02 -25.38
CA VAL A 338 8.59 -5.01 -25.44
C VAL A 338 9.21 -4.93 -26.83
N VAL A 339 9.56 -6.06 -27.42
CA VAL A 339 10.24 -6.12 -28.72
C VAL A 339 9.32 -5.63 -29.84
N THR A 340 8.10 -6.19 -29.91
CA THR A 340 7.11 -5.79 -30.93
C THR A 340 6.73 -4.32 -30.78
N GLY A 341 6.49 -3.86 -29.55
CA GLY A 341 6.17 -2.46 -29.29
C GLY A 341 7.32 -1.53 -29.71
N ALA A 342 8.58 -1.88 -29.42
CA ALA A 342 9.73 -1.12 -29.89
C ALA A 342 9.83 -1.12 -31.43
N MET A 343 9.66 -2.26 -32.09
CA MET A 343 9.65 -2.33 -33.56
C MET A 343 8.58 -1.42 -34.16
N VAL A 344 7.36 -1.43 -33.60
CA VAL A 344 6.27 -0.56 -34.04
C VAL A 344 6.64 0.91 -33.82
N MET A 345 7.18 1.30 -32.66
CA MET A 345 7.63 2.68 -32.42
C MET A 345 8.68 3.15 -33.43
N TRP A 346 9.67 2.31 -33.74
CA TRP A 346 10.77 2.67 -34.63
C TRP A 346 10.41 2.58 -36.11
N SER A 347 9.33 1.88 -36.46
CA SER A 347 8.88 1.74 -37.85
C SER A 347 8.49 3.08 -38.48
N GLY A 348 7.93 4.02 -37.71
CA GLY A 348 7.61 5.36 -38.21
C GLY A 348 8.86 6.18 -38.53
N ASN A 349 9.86 6.16 -37.65
CA ASN A 349 11.18 6.75 -37.92
C ASN A 349 11.88 6.10 -39.14
N ALA A 350 11.78 4.77 -39.27
CA ALA A 350 12.33 4.06 -40.42
C ALA A 350 11.63 4.44 -41.74
N LEU A 351 10.29 4.58 -41.71
CA LEU A 351 9.50 5.07 -42.84
C LEU A 351 9.91 6.49 -43.24
N MET A 352 10.02 7.40 -42.26
CA MET A 352 10.49 8.77 -42.46
C MET A 352 11.87 8.81 -43.10
N PHE A 353 12.81 8.04 -42.57
CA PHE A 353 14.16 7.92 -43.13
C PHE A 353 14.13 7.39 -44.58
N GLY A 354 13.30 6.37 -44.86
CA GLY A 354 13.10 5.85 -46.20
C GLY A 354 12.57 6.91 -47.19
N LEU A 355 11.61 7.74 -46.76
CA LEU A 355 11.07 8.84 -47.56
C LEU A 355 12.13 9.92 -47.86
N ILE A 356 12.96 10.25 -46.87
CA ILE A 356 14.09 11.19 -47.03
C ILE A 356 15.06 10.65 -48.09
N VAL A 357 15.50 9.40 -47.94
CA VAL A 357 16.43 8.77 -48.90
C VAL A 357 15.81 8.72 -50.30
N PHE A 358 14.53 8.35 -50.40
CA PHE A 358 13.81 8.33 -51.68
C PHE A 358 13.75 9.72 -52.34
N ALA A 359 13.36 10.76 -51.58
CA ALA A 359 13.28 12.13 -52.09
C ALA A 359 14.66 12.65 -52.52
N PHE A 360 15.71 12.35 -51.76
CA PHE A 360 17.09 12.70 -52.09
C PHE A 360 17.57 12.01 -53.38
N LEU A 361 17.31 10.70 -53.52
CA LEU A 361 17.66 9.95 -54.74
C LEU A 361 16.91 10.46 -55.97
N ARG A 362 15.66 10.91 -55.80
CA ARG A 362 14.88 11.53 -56.87
C ARG A 362 15.43 12.90 -57.24
N LEU A 363 15.80 13.71 -56.25
CA LEU A 363 16.45 15.00 -56.44
C LEU A 363 17.77 14.86 -57.20
N ARG A 364 18.59 13.85 -56.90
CA ARG A 364 19.88 13.61 -57.58
C ARG A 364 19.73 13.25 -59.06
N ARG A 365 18.57 12.76 -59.48
CA ARG A 365 18.30 12.35 -60.86
C ARG A 365 17.74 13.48 -61.72
N ASN A 366 17.20 14.51 -61.09
CA ASN A 366 16.72 15.73 -61.73
C ASN A 366 17.84 16.78 -61.72
#